data_AF-A0A8T5H483-F1
#
_entry.id   AF-A0A8T5H483-F1
#
_cell.length_a   1.000
_cell.length_b   1.000
_cell.length_c   1.000
_cell.angle_alpha   90.00
_cell.angle_beta   90.00
_cell.angle_gamma   90.00
#
_symmetry.space_group_name_H-M   'P 1'
#
loop_
_entity.id
_entity.type
_entity.pdbx_description
1 polymer ?
#
loop_
_entity_poly.entity_id
_entity_poly.type
_entity_poly.pdbx_seq_one_letter_code
_entity_poly.pdbx_strand_id
1 'polypeptide(L)'
;MAGEELLLDALQPIVDLVQPALLKLSVLVGGIFGLYLLLLFFRVHYERKKVRILQDIRYDLDKLNIHFDISTSKQRKTRFKRIVDFFRFPSRK
;
A
#
# COMPACT_ATOMS: atom_id res chain seq x y z
N MET A 1 -12.63 -44.29 -23.72
CA MET A 1 -11.63 -44.25 -22.63
C MET A 1 -10.23 -44.63 -23.12
N ALA A 2 -10.01 -45.67 -23.94
CA ALA A 2 -8.66 -46.02 -24.43
C ALA A 2 -7.97 -44.97 -25.34
N GLY A 3 -8.72 -44.12 -26.05
CA GLY A 3 -8.14 -43.13 -26.97
C GLY A 3 -7.59 -41.87 -26.28
N GLU A 4 -8.09 -41.52 -25.09
CA GLU A 4 -7.59 -40.36 -24.33
C GLU A 4 -6.27 -40.70 -23.62
N GLU A 5 -6.13 -41.92 -23.11
CA GLU A 5 -4.89 -42.35 -22.46
C GLU A 5 -3.71 -42.44 -23.45
N LEU A 6 -3.96 -42.85 -24.70
CA LEU A 6 -2.96 -42.85 -25.77
C LEU A 6 -2.44 -41.45 -26.13
N LEU A 7 -3.31 -40.43 -26.06
CA LEU A 7 -2.91 -39.05 -26.29
C LEU A 7 -2.11 -38.48 -25.13
N LEU A 8 -2.44 -38.85 -23.89
CA LEU A 8 -1.67 -38.45 -22.71
C LEU A 8 -0.26 -39.08 -22.74
N ASP A 9 -0.15 -40.37 -23.05
CA ASP A 9 1.13 -41.06 -23.20
C ASP A 9 2.01 -40.46 -24.32
N ALA A 10 1.38 -40.02 -25.42
CA ALA A 10 2.09 -39.35 -26.52
C ALA A 10 2.57 -37.92 -26.16
N LEU A 11 1.88 -37.24 -25.22
CA LEU A 11 2.21 -35.89 -24.77
C LEU A 11 3.21 -35.88 -23.61
N GLN A 12 3.30 -36.96 -22.83
CA GLN A 12 4.26 -37.16 -21.75
C GLN A 12 5.71 -36.71 -22.08
N PRO A 13 6.33 -37.12 -23.21
CA PRO A 13 7.71 -36.71 -23.51
C PRO A 13 7.87 -35.21 -23.76
N ILE A 14 6.82 -34.54 -24.23
CA ILE A 14 6.81 -33.08 -24.42
C ILE A 14 6.73 -32.40 -23.05
N VAL A 15 5.90 -32.92 -22.15
CA VAL A 15 5.79 -32.43 -20.77
C VAL A 15 7.12 -32.61 -20.04
N ASP A 16 7.75 -33.78 -20.14
CA ASP A 16 9.03 -34.06 -19.49
C ASP A 16 10.17 -33.17 -20.01
N LEU A 17 10.09 -32.73 -21.26
CA LEU A 17 11.04 -31.78 -21.84
C LEU A 17 10.85 -30.36 -21.31
N VAL A 18 9.60 -29.93 -21.11
CA VAL A 18 9.25 -28.54 -20.75
C VAL A 18 9.20 -28.30 -19.23
N GLN A 19 8.81 -29.31 -18.46
CA GLN A 19 8.70 -29.24 -16.99
C GLN A 19 9.97 -28.71 -16.29
N PRO A 20 11.20 -29.14 -16.63
CA PRO A 20 12.40 -28.59 -15.97
C PRO A 20 12.64 -27.11 -16.29
N ALA A 21 12.22 -26.63 -17.48
CA ALA A 21 12.31 -25.22 -17.82
C ALA A 21 11.31 -24.39 -17.02
N LEU A 22 10.08 -24.89 -16.85
CA LEU A 22 9.05 -24.24 -16.04
C LEU A 22 9.44 -24.14 -14.58
N LEU A 23 10.05 -25.19 -14.01
CA LEU A 23 10.55 -25.18 -12.62
C LEU A 23 11.63 -24.12 -12.40
N LYS A 24 12.58 -23.99 -13.34
CA LYS A 24 13.61 -22.95 -13.27
C LYS A 24 13.00 -21.55 -13.36
N LEU A 25 12.01 -21.38 -14.24
CA LEU A 25 11.31 -20.12 -14.41
C LEU A 25 10.49 -19.76 -13.16
N SER A 26 9.82 -20.73 -12.53
CA SER A 26 9.06 -20.48 -11.29
C SER A 26 9.96 -20.06 -10.14
N VAL A 27 11.17 -20.63 -10.03
CA VAL A 27 12.16 -20.21 -9.03
C VAL A 27 12.62 -18.77 -9.29
N LEU A 28 12.89 -18.42 -10.55
CA LEU A 28 13.33 -17.08 -10.92
C LEU A 28 12.23 -16.04 -10.67
N VAL A 29 11.00 -16.32 -11.11
CA VAL A 29 9.83 -15.47 -10.90
C VAL A 29 9.52 -15.34 -9.41
N GLY A 30 9.53 -16.44 -8.66
CA GLY A 30 9.32 -16.45 -7.22
C GLY A 30 10.37 -15.65 -6.46
N GLY A 31 11.65 -15.76 -6.86
CA GLY A 31 12.75 -14.98 -6.28
C GLY A 31 12.61 -13.48 -6.53
N ILE A 32 12.35 -13.08 -7.77
CA ILE A 32 12.13 -11.66 -8.13
C ILE A 32 10.91 -11.10 -7.40
N PHE A 33 9.81 -11.87 -7.34
CA PHE A 33 8.59 -11.48 -6.65
C PHE A 33 8.82 -11.31 -5.14
N GLY A 34 9.53 -12.24 -4.52
CA GLY A 34 9.89 -12.14 -3.10
C GLY A 34 10.75 -10.90 -2.81
N LEU A 35 11.74 -10.61 -3.66
CA LEU A 35 12.56 -9.41 -3.54
C LEU A 35 11.73 -8.13 -3.70
N TYR A 36 10.79 -8.11 -4.63
CA TYR A 36 9.89 -6.98 -4.84
C TYR A 36 9.02 -6.71 -3.60
N LEU A 37 8.45 -7.76 -2.99
CA LEU A 37 7.69 -7.63 -1.75
C LEU A 37 8.54 -7.11 -0.60
N LEU A 38 9.79 -7.57 -0.48
CA LEU A 38 10.74 -7.08 0.52
C LEU A 38 10.98 -5.57 0.36
N LEU A 39 11.27 -5.12 -0.87
CA LEU A 39 11.47 -3.70 -1.18
C LEU A 39 10.20 -2.87 -0.91
N LEU A 40 9.03 -3.41 -1.24
CA LEU A 40 7.75 -2.79 -0.94
C LEU A 40 7.57 -2.60 0.57
N PHE A 41 7.89 -3.61 1.37
CA PHE A 41 7.80 -3.54 2.82
C PHE A 41 8.72 -2.46 3.39
N PHE A 42 9.98 -2.41 2.93
CA PHE A 42 10.92 -1.36 3.31
C PHE A 42 10.37 0.02 2.95
N ARG A 43 9.87 0.20 1.72
CA ARG A 43 9.30 1.48 1.27
C ARG A 43 8.18 1.95 2.20
N VAL A 44 7.22 1.07 2.51
CA VAL A 44 6.11 1.38 3.43
C VAL A 44 6.64 1.72 4.83
N HIS A 45 7.63 0.99 5.33
CA HIS A 45 8.20 1.24 6.64
C HIS A 45 8.88 2.62 6.74
N TYR A 46 9.71 2.97 5.75
CA TYR A 46 10.37 4.28 5.70
C TYR A 46 9.37 5.43 5.54
N GLU A 47 8.35 5.24 4.72
CA GLU A 47 7.33 6.26 4.49
C GLU A 47 6.52 6.55 5.77
N ARG A 48 6.15 5.50 6.51
CA ARG A 48 5.51 5.67 7.84
C ARG A 48 6.38 6.42 8.83
N LYS A 49 7.70 6.18 8.84
CA LYS A 49 8.64 6.94 9.68
C LYS A 49 8.70 8.41 9.29
N LYS A 50 8.77 8.72 7.99
CA LYS A 50 8.78 10.12 7.51
C LYS A 50 7.51 10.86 7.91
N VAL A 51 6.34 10.24 7.74
CA VAL A 51 5.06 10.85 8.11
C VAL A 51 5.00 11.14 9.61
N ARG A 52 5.50 10.23 10.46
CA ARG A 52 5.56 10.44 11.91
C ARG A 52 6.44 11.65 12.25
N ILE A 53 7.64 11.74 11.67
CA ILE A 53 8.55 12.88 11.89
C ILE A 53 7.89 14.20 11.46
N LEU A 54 7.21 14.23 10.31
CA LEU A 54 6.49 15.43 9.87
C LEU A 54 5.36 15.82 10.84
N GLN A 55 4.67 14.84 11.43
CA GLN A 55 3.63 15.10 12.42
C GLN A 55 4.22 15.66 13.71
N ASP A 56 5.37 15.16 14.15
CA ASP A 56 6.07 15.63 15.34
C ASP A 56 6.57 17.07 15.13
N ILE A 57 7.23 17.37 13.99
CA ILE A 57 7.64 18.73 13.63
C ILE A 57 6.44 19.68 13.59
N ARG A 58 5.32 19.24 13.00
CA ARG A 58 4.10 20.05 12.93
C ARG A 58 3.54 20.31 14.32
N TYR A 59 3.60 19.35 15.22
CA TYR A 59 3.16 19.49 16.60
C TYR A 59 4.03 20.50 17.35
N ASP A 60 5.35 20.43 17.20
CA ASP A 60 6.28 21.37 17.81
C ASP A 60 6.09 22.79 17.28
N LEU A 61 5.90 22.96 15.97
CA LEU A 61 5.57 24.25 15.36
C LEU A 61 4.22 24.81 15.85
N ASP A 62 3.18 23.98 15.95
CA ASP A 62 1.90 24.41 16.50
C ASP A 62 2.04 24.84 17.98
N LYS A 63 2.87 24.15 18.77
CA LYS A 63 3.17 24.53 20.16
C LYS A 63 3.89 25.88 20.24
N LEU A 64 4.84 26.13 19.33
CA LEU A 64 5.53 27.41 19.22
C LEU A 64 4.57 28.53 18.78
N ASN A 65 3.71 28.28 17.80
CA ASN A 65 2.73 29.26 17.32
C ASN A 65 1.76 29.74 18.41
N ILE A 66 1.39 28.87 19.36
CA ILE A 66 0.54 29.27 20.51
C ILE A 66 1.23 30.33 21.36
N HIS A 67 2.55 30.25 21.54
CA HIS A 67 3.30 31.26 22.30
C HIS A 67 3.38 32.62 21.61
N PHE A 68 3.33 32.64 20.29
CA PHE A 68 3.39 33.87 19.48
C PHE A 68 2.01 34.36 18.99
N ASP A 69 0.92 33.75 19.48
CA ASP A 69 -0.48 34.03 19.09
C ASP A 69 -0.74 33.95 17.56
N ILE A 70 0.05 33.14 16.86
CA ILE A 70 -0.07 32.89 15.42
C ILE A 70 -1.12 31.79 15.21
N SER A 71 -1.99 31.95 14.22
CA SER A 71 -3.08 31.00 13.97
C SER A 71 -2.55 29.58 13.76
N THR A 72 -2.97 28.64 14.62
CA THR A 72 -2.51 27.24 14.56
C THR A 72 -3.31 26.40 13.58
N SER A 73 -2.70 25.31 13.11
CA SER A 73 -3.32 24.40 12.16
C SER A 73 -4.59 23.73 12.72
N LYS A 74 -4.61 23.46 14.04
CA LYS A 74 -5.78 22.95 14.78
C LYS A 74 -6.95 23.94 14.80
N GLN A 75 -6.70 25.24 15.03
CA GLN A 75 -7.75 26.26 15.01
C GLN A 75 -8.40 26.40 13.62
N ARG A 76 -7.62 26.26 12.54
CA ARG A 76 -8.14 26.34 11.17
C ARG A 76 -9.05 25.16 10.83
N LYS A 77 -8.69 23.95 11.25
CA LYS A 77 -9.49 22.73 11.05
C LYS A 77 -10.83 22.78 11.79
N THR A 78 -10.85 23.29 13.03
CA THR A 78 -12.09 23.48 13.81
C THR A 78 -13.00 24.53 13.19
N ARG A 79 -12.44 25.64 12.66
CA ARG A 79 -13.22 26.67 11.95
C ARG A 79 -13.88 26.11 10.69
N PHE A 80 -13.13 25.35 9.89
CA PHE A 80 -13.67 24.74 8.68
C PHE A 80 -14.77 23.71 8.97
N LYS A 81 -14.58 22.89 10.01
CA LYS A 81 -15.61 21.94 10.46
C LYS A 81 -16.90 22.65 10.89
N ARG A 82 -16.82 23.74 11.67
CA ARG A 82 -18.00 24.54 12.03
C ARG A 82 -18.73 25.12 10.82
N ILE A 83 -18.00 25.61 9.82
CA ILE A 83 -18.61 26.16 8.60
C ILE A 83 -19.33 25.05 7.83
N VAL A 84 -18.69 23.90 7.66
CA VAL A 84 -19.31 22.75 6.97
C VAL A 84 -20.53 22.24 7.74
N ASP A 85 -20.44 22.09 9.06
CA ASP A 85 -21.56 21.66 9.90
C ASP A 85 -22.73 22.67 9.85
N PHE A 86 -22.44 23.98 9.78
CA PHE A 86 -23.45 25.02 9.60
C PHE A 86 -24.17 24.90 8.25
N PHE A 87 -23.46 24.61 7.15
CA PHE A 87 -24.07 24.40 5.84
C PHE A 87 -24.78 23.04 5.70
N ARG A 88 -24.41 22.04 6.50
CA ARG A 88 -25.02 20.69 6.45
C ARG A 88 -26.33 20.58 7.23
N PHE A 89 -26.68 21.56 8.06
CA PHE A 89 -27.94 21.62 8.80
C PHE A 89 -28.81 22.82 8.39
N PRO A 90 -29.50 22.79 7.24
CA PRO A 90 -30.68 23.61 7.06
C PRO A 90 -31.87 22.90 7.74
N SER A 91 -32.32 23.49 8.85
CA SER A 91 -33.71 23.47 9.34
C SER A 91 -34.44 22.13 9.45
N ARG A 92 -34.60 21.64 10.68
CA ARG A 92 -35.87 21.05 11.13
C ARG A 92 -36.31 21.82 12.37
N LYS A 93 -37.11 22.86 12.15
CA LYS A 93 -38.14 23.28 13.11
C LYS A 93 -39.37 22.42 12.89
#